data_AF-A0A8S1DA19-F1
#
_entry.id   AF-A0A8S1DA19-F1
#
_cell.length_a   1.000
_cell.length_b   1.000
_cell.length_c   1.000
_cell.angle_alpha   90.00
_cell.angle_beta   90.00
_cell.angle_gamma   90.00
#
_symmetry.space_group_name_H-M   'P 1'
#
loop_
_entity.id
_entity.type
_entity.pdbx_description
1 polymer ?
#
loop_
_entity_poly.entity_id
_entity_poly.type
_entity_poly.pdbx_seq_one_letter_code
_entity_poly.pdbx_strand_id
1 'polypeptide(L)'
;MDSIDVIEKRIKFLEGRIFGKKKSVESQPELAAELLNVNSKMVSALSHRDSINSVLSRLDQLESFMDPMFTAQSGLTPETKLELVKSSEDEMIEMMANLEQVHKLASSLDSEHIKKVPDLTSELEKLTLVFLNFKDETTNQTSEVQALLRKYNEIVNLISASLVKWDEVVTNYEIESAPKKIID
;
A
#
# COMPACT_ATOMS: atom_id res chain seq x y z
N MET A 1 4.44 -15.91 -8.28
CA MET A 1 5.08 -16.47 -7.07
C MET A 1 4.44 -17.82 -6.86
N ASP A 2 5.17 -18.85 -7.27
CA ASP A 2 4.66 -19.73 -8.31
C ASP A 2 3.97 -20.97 -7.75
N SER A 3 2.79 -21.34 -8.26
CA SER A 3 2.08 -22.56 -7.81
C SER A 3 2.94 -23.82 -7.89
N ILE A 4 3.95 -23.81 -8.77
CA ILE A 4 4.96 -24.85 -8.92
C ILE A 4 5.87 -24.93 -7.67
N ASP A 5 6.29 -23.81 -7.09
CA ASP A 5 7.11 -23.79 -5.87
C ASP A 5 6.37 -24.36 -4.66
N VAL A 6 5.05 -24.12 -4.57
CA VAL A 6 4.22 -24.66 -3.48
C VAL A 6 4.12 -26.18 -3.59
N ILE A 7 3.92 -26.68 -4.81
CA ILE A 7 3.84 -28.12 -5.07
C ILE A 7 5.19 -28.78 -4.83
N GLU A 8 6.29 -28.17 -5.29
CA GLU A 8 7.63 -28.71 -5.10
C GLU A 8 8.02 -28.78 -3.61
N LYS A 9 7.67 -27.78 -2.81
CA LYS A 9 7.86 -27.82 -1.35
C LYS A 9 7.06 -28.95 -0.70
N ARG A 10 5.82 -29.17 -1.15
CA ARG A 10 4.95 -30.22 -0.63
C ARG A 10 5.45 -31.61 -1.02
N ILE A 11 5.95 -31.78 -2.24
CA ILE A 11 6.57 -33.03 -2.70
C ILE A 11 7.82 -33.33 -1.87
N LYS A 12 8.74 -32.36 -1.71
CA LYS A 12 9.94 -32.52 -0.87
C LYS A 12 9.60 -32.89 0.58
N PHE A 13 8.53 -32.31 1.13
CA PHE A 13 8.05 -32.66 2.47
C PHE A 13 7.53 -34.10 2.54
N LEU A 14 6.73 -34.53 1.56
CA LEU A 14 6.19 -35.89 1.50
C LEU A 14 7.29 -36.93 1.26
N GLU A 15 8.22 -36.65 0.37
CA GLU A 15 9.41 -37.48 0.13
C GLU A 15 10.26 -37.60 1.40
N GLY A 16 10.47 -36.49 2.11
CA GLY A 16 11.17 -36.49 3.40
C GLY A 16 10.46 -37.33 4.47
N ARG A 17 9.13 -37.38 4.46
CA ARG A 17 8.34 -38.16 5.42
C ARG A 17 8.33 -39.65 5.11
N ILE A 18 8.31 -40.03 3.83
CA ILE A 18 8.22 -41.43 3.38
C ILE A 18 9.61 -42.08 3.30
N PHE A 19 10.59 -41.39 2.69
CA PHE A 19 11.91 -41.94 2.42
C PHE A 19 12.99 -41.49 3.43
N GLY A 20 12.69 -40.51 4.29
CA GLY A 20 13.65 -39.97 5.25
C GLY A 20 14.93 -39.44 4.57
N LYS A 21 16.09 -39.57 5.23
CA LYS A 21 17.40 -39.18 4.66
C LYS A 21 17.96 -40.19 3.64
N LYS A 22 17.26 -41.28 3.31
CA LYS A 22 17.76 -42.32 2.39
C LYS A 22 17.33 -41.99 0.94
N LYS A 23 18.25 -41.40 0.17
CA LYS A 23 18.12 -41.17 -1.28
C LYS A 23 18.41 -42.43 -2.10
N SER A 24 17.67 -43.52 -1.94
CA SER A 24 17.82 -44.65 -2.84
C SER A 24 16.45 -45.11 -3.34
N VAL A 25 16.16 -44.75 -4.59
CA VAL A 25 14.97 -45.11 -5.35
C VAL A 25 15.09 -46.55 -5.92
N GLU A 26 16.25 -47.20 -5.75
CA GLU A 26 16.58 -48.45 -6.45
C GLU A 26 16.19 -49.73 -5.68
N SER A 27 15.68 -49.61 -4.45
CA SER A 27 15.12 -50.75 -3.72
C SER A 27 13.84 -50.30 -3.03
N GLN A 28 12.76 -50.26 -3.80
CA GLN A 28 11.42 -50.08 -3.28
C GLN A 28 10.87 -51.46 -2.88
N PRO A 29 10.86 -51.84 -1.59
CA PRO A 29 9.82 -52.76 -1.15
C PRO A 29 8.48 -52.06 -1.37
N GLU A 30 7.45 -52.80 -1.79
CA GLU A 30 6.08 -52.30 -1.80
C GLU A 30 5.72 -51.88 -0.37
N LEU A 31 5.92 -50.61 -0.02
CA LEU A 31 5.65 -50.08 1.32
C LEU A 31 4.21 -50.37 1.74
N ALA A 32 3.30 -50.39 0.76
CA ALA A 32 1.92 -50.82 0.94
C ALA A 32 1.81 -52.29 1.37
N ALA A 33 2.57 -53.21 0.76
CA ALA A 33 2.59 -54.62 1.15
C ALA A 33 3.25 -54.84 2.51
N GLU A 34 4.29 -54.08 2.84
CA GLU A 34 4.94 -54.15 4.15
C GLU A 34 4.05 -53.56 5.25
N LEU A 35 3.37 -52.43 5.00
CA LEU A 35 2.33 -51.88 5.88
C LEU A 35 1.16 -52.84 6.03
N LEU A 36 0.72 -53.49 4.95
CA LEU A 36 -0.36 -54.48 5.01
C LEU A 36 0.07 -55.71 5.83
N ASN A 37 1.32 -56.15 5.71
CA ASN A 37 1.89 -57.24 6.51
C ASN A 37 2.06 -56.85 7.98
N VAL A 38 2.45 -55.61 8.27
CA VAL A 38 2.50 -55.09 9.65
C VAL A 38 1.09 -54.98 10.22
N ASN A 39 0.12 -54.49 9.44
CA ASN A 39 -1.27 -54.41 9.86
C ASN A 39 -1.87 -55.81 10.08
N SER A 40 -1.62 -56.78 9.19
CA SER A 40 -2.10 -58.16 9.38
C SER A 40 -1.48 -58.83 10.60
N LYS A 41 -0.17 -58.61 10.84
CA LYS A 41 0.50 -59.05 12.08
C LYS A 41 -0.08 -58.36 13.31
N MET A 42 -0.34 -57.06 13.25
CA MET A 42 -0.95 -56.30 14.34
C MET A 42 -2.36 -56.81 14.63
N VAL A 43 -3.22 -56.94 13.63
CA VAL A 43 -4.58 -57.48 13.75
C VAL A 43 -4.55 -58.90 14.30
N SER A 44 -3.63 -59.77 13.86
CA SER A 44 -3.48 -61.14 14.41
C SER A 44 -2.97 -61.18 15.85
N ALA A 45 -2.13 -60.23 16.25
CA ALA A 45 -1.65 -60.09 17.62
C ALA A 45 -2.73 -59.49 18.55
N LEU A 46 -3.60 -58.66 18.00
CA LEU A 46 -4.72 -58.01 18.69
C LEU A 46 -5.99 -58.88 18.73
N SER A 47 -6.18 -59.81 17.80
CA SER A 47 -7.35 -60.69 17.75
C SER A 47 -7.47 -61.62 18.96
N HIS A 48 -6.38 -61.84 19.69
CA HIS A 48 -6.35 -62.64 20.92
C HIS A 48 -6.50 -61.77 22.19
N ARG A 49 -6.67 -60.45 22.03
CA ARG A 49 -6.74 -59.47 23.13
C ARG A 49 -7.93 -58.54 22.95
N ASP A 50 -9.13 -59.03 23.27
CA ASP A 50 -10.40 -58.29 23.20
C ASP A 50 -10.37 -56.96 23.99
N SER A 51 -9.61 -56.93 25.09
CA SER A 51 -9.39 -55.70 25.88
C SER A 51 -8.68 -54.60 25.10
N ILE A 52 -7.77 -54.93 24.19
CA ILE A 52 -7.06 -53.93 23.38
C ILE A 52 -7.93 -53.49 22.20
N ASN A 53 -8.64 -54.42 21.56
CA ASN A 53 -9.60 -54.06 20.50
C ASN A 53 -10.69 -53.11 21.01
N SER A 54 -11.21 -53.33 22.22
CA SER A 54 -12.19 -52.41 22.83
C SER A 54 -11.62 -51.02 23.15
N VAL A 55 -10.32 -50.91 23.47
CA VAL A 55 -9.65 -49.62 23.65
C VAL A 55 -9.42 -48.94 22.30
N LEU A 56 -9.05 -49.70 21.28
CA LEU A 56 -8.80 -49.19 19.93
C LEU A 56 -10.09 -48.67 19.27
N SER A 57 -11.23 -49.35 19.46
CA SER A 57 -12.54 -48.84 19.04
C SER A 57 -13.00 -47.61 19.84
N ARG A 58 -12.53 -47.47 21.08
CA ARG A 58 -12.78 -46.27 21.90
C ARG A 58 -11.85 -45.12 21.53
N LEU A 59 -10.77 -45.37 20.80
CA LEU A 59 -9.87 -44.33 20.31
C LEU A 59 -10.56 -43.47 19.24
N ASP A 60 -11.28 -44.09 18.30
CA ASP A 60 -12.07 -43.37 17.29
C ASP A 60 -13.17 -42.53 17.95
N GLN A 61 -13.80 -43.06 19.00
CA GLN A 61 -14.77 -42.31 19.80
C GLN A 61 -14.09 -41.14 20.53
N LEU A 62 -12.90 -41.36 21.10
CA LEU A 62 -12.14 -40.31 21.78
C LEU A 62 -11.66 -39.22 20.82
N GLU A 63 -11.29 -39.57 19.59
CA GLU A 63 -11.00 -38.61 18.53
C GLU A 63 -12.24 -37.74 18.22
N SER A 64 -13.43 -38.36 18.16
CA SER A 64 -14.68 -37.61 18.04
C SER A 64 -15.00 -36.73 19.25
N PHE A 65 -14.60 -37.11 20.46
CA PHE A 65 -14.76 -36.28 21.67
C PHE A 65 -13.72 -35.16 21.77
N MET A 66 -12.59 -35.30 21.09
CA MET A 66 -11.52 -34.30 20.99
C MET A 66 -11.80 -33.26 19.89
N ASP A 67 -12.80 -33.49 19.03
CA ASP A 67 -13.27 -32.50 18.06
C ASP A 67 -13.90 -31.30 18.80
N PRO A 68 -13.34 -30.08 18.67
CA PRO A 68 -13.91 -28.87 19.27
C PRO A 68 -15.38 -28.63 18.91
N MET A 69 -15.83 -29.14 17.76
CA MET A 69 -17.21 -29.01 17.30
C MET A 69 -18.18 -29.91 18.09
N PHE A 70 -17.73 -31.07 18.58
CA PHE A 70 -18.57 -31.99 19.35
C PHE A 70 -18.86 -31.48 20.77
N THR A 71 -17.86 -30.86 21.41
CA THR A 71 -17.98 -30.27 22.74
C THR A 71 -18.79 -28.96 22.74
N ALA A 72 -18.71 -28.18 21.65
CA ALA A 72 -19.53 -26.98 21.47
C ALA A 72 -21.03 -27.29 21.34
N GLN A 73 -21.39 -28.40 20.68
CA GLN A 73 -22.79 -28.76 20.43
C GLN A 73 -23.46 -29.46 21.63
N SER A 74 -22.72 -30.28 22.36
CA SER A 74 -23.28 -31.18 23.39
C SER A 74 -22.97 -30.76 24.85
N GLY A 75 -21.98 -29.89 25.06
CA GLY A 75 -21.45 -29.56 26.39
C GLY A 75 -21.89 -28.24 27.00
N LEU A 76 -22.50 -27.33 26.23
CA LEU A 76 -22.95 -26.04 26.78
C LEU A 76 -24.31 -26.19 27.46
N THR A 77 -24.28 -26.26 28.79
CA THR A 77 -25.45 -26.07 29.65
C THR A 77 -26.07 -24.69 29.42
N PRO A 78 -27.39 -24.49 29.66
CA PRO A 78 -28.02 -23.19 29.48
C PRO A 78 -27.35 -22.07 30.31
N GLU A 79 -26.79 -22.40 31.48
CA GLU A 79 -26.05 -21.46 32.31
C GLU A 79 -24.74 -21.01 31.65
N THR A 80 -23.98 -21.94 31.03
CA THR A 80 -22.73 -21.59 30.32
C THR A 80 -22.98 -20.79 29.06
N LYS A 81 -24.10 -21.02 28.35
CA LYS A 81 -24.52 -20.16 27.23
C LYS A 81 -24.83 -18.74 27.70
N LEU A 82 -25.50 -18.61 28.85
CA LEU A 82 -25.85 -17.31 29.41
C LEU A 82 -24.61 -16.54 29.88
N GLU A 83 -23.66 -17.23 30.51
CA GLU A 83 -22.40 -16.63 30.92
C GLU A 83 -21.51 -16.29 29.73
N LEU A 84 -21.49 -17.11 28.68
CA LEU A 84 -20.81 -16.80 27.42
C LEU A 84 -21.39 -15.54 26.78
N VAL A 85 -22.72 -15.46 26.65
CA VAL A 85 -23.41 -14.28 26.08
C VAL A 85 -23.12 -13.02 26.91
N LYS A 86 -23.12 -13.13 28.24
CA LYS A 86 -22.73 -12.02 29.13
C LYS A 86 -21.27 -11.61 28.96
N SER A 87 -20.37 -12.58 28.83
CA SER A 87 -18.95 -12.31 28.63
C SER A 87 -18.67 -11.66 27.27
N SER A 88 -19.48 -11.98 26.25
CA SER A 88 -19.39 -11.38 24.91
C SER A 88 -20.27 -10.14 24.74
N GLU A 89 -20.98 -9.68 25.77
CA GLU A 89 -21.94 -8.57 25.65
C GLU A 89 -21.23 -7.28 25.22
N ASP A 90 -20.10 -6.97 25.85
CA ASP A 90 -19.28 -5.80 25.51
C ASP A 90 -18.75 -5.87 24.06
N GLU A 91 -18.28 -7.05 23.63
CA GLU A 91 -17.83 -7.28 22.26
C GLU A 91 -18.97 -7.13 21.25
N MET A 92 -20.18 -7.59 21.58
CA MET A 92 -21.36 -7.47 20.73
C MET A 92 -21.82 -6.01 20.62
N ILE A 93 -21.73 -5.23 21.70
CA ILE A 93 -22.04 -3.79 21.70
C ILE A 93 -21.02 -3.03 20.84
N GLU A 94 -19.73 -3.33 20.97
CA GLU A 94 -18.69 -2.73 20.15
C GLU A 94 -18.89 -3.08 18.67
N MET A 95 -19.19 -4.34 18.37
CA MET A 95 -19.49 -4.81 17.01
C MET A 95 -20.71 -4.10 16.43
N MET A 96 -21.78 -3.91 17.21
CA MET A 96 -22.96 -3.15 16.78
C MET A 96 -22.65 -1.68 16.50
N ALA A 97 -21.89 -1.02 17.37
CA ALA A 97 -21.48 0.37 17.17
C ALA A 97 -20.63 0.52 15.89
N ASN A 98 -19.70 -0.40 15.67
CA ASN A 98 -18.88 -0.43 14.46
C ASN A 98 -19.73 -0.69 13.21
N LEU A 99 -20.69 -1.61 13.27
CA LEU A 99 -21.58 -1.92 12.16
C LEU A 99 -22.52 -0.74 11.84
N GLU A 100 -23.00 -0.02 12.84
CA GLU A 100 -23.78 1.20 12.65
C GLU A 100 -22.94 2.31 11.99
N GLN A 101 -21.67 2.47 12.39
CA GLN A 101 -20.75 3.39 11.74
C GLN A 101 -20.48 3.00 10.28
N VAL A 102 -20.24 1.72 10.01
CA VAL A 102 -20.07 1.21 8.64
C VAL A 102 -21.33 1.45 7.81
N HIS A 103 -22.52 1.22 8.34
CA HIS A 103 -23.77 1.49 7.64
C HIS A 103 -23.94 2.98 7.30
N LYS A 104 -23.61 3.88 8.24
CA LYS A 104 -23.62 5.32 7.99
C LYS A 104 -22.65 5.70 6.86
N LEU A 105 -21.45 5.16 6.88
CA LEU A 105 -20.39 5.43 5.89
C LEU A 105 -20.62 4.71 4.54
N ALA A 106 -21.36 3.61 4.51
CA ALA A 106 -21.68 2.91 3.26
C ALA A 106 -22.43 3.82 2.27
N SER A 107 -23.29 4.70 2.78
CA SER A 107 -24.02 5.68 1.97
C SER A 107 -23.12 6.74 1.30
N SER A 108 -21.93 7.01 1.86
CA SER A 108 -21.00 7.98 1.28
C SER A 108 -20.08 7.36 0.23
N LEU A 109 -19.87 6.03 0.24
CA LEU A 109 -19.12 5.32 -0.81
C LEU A 109 -19.83 5.38 -2.17
N ASP A 110 -21.17 5.36 -2.17
CA ASP A 110 -21.98 5.41 -3.40
C ASP A 110 -22.25 6.82 -3.90
N SER A 111 -21.64 7.83 -3.27
CA SER A 111 -21.79 9.23 -3.63
C SER A 111 -21.49 9.45 -5.12
N GLU A 112 -22.43 10.07 -5.83
CA GLU A 112 -22.28 10.42 -7.24
C GLU A 112 -21.02 11.27 -7.49
N HIS A 113 -20.57 12.03 -6.49
CA HIS A 113 -19.37 12.85 -6.57
C HIS A 113 -18.11 11.99 -6.75
N ILE A 114 -18.03 10.81 -6.13
CA ILE A 114 -16.90 9.88 -6.29
C ILE A 114 -16.99 9.20 -7.67
N LYS A 115 -18.20 8.87 -8.13
CA LYS A 115 -18.42 8.26 -9.47
C LYS A 115 -18.10 9.23 -10.61
N LYS A 116 -18.30 10.53 -10.42
CA LYS A 116 -18.04 11.59 -11.41
C LYS A 116 -16.56 12.05 -11.45
N VAL A 117 -15.69 11.54 -10.58
CA VAL A 117 -14.26 11.89 -10.55
C VAL A 117 -13.54 11.63 -11.88
N PRO A 118 -13.74 10.49 -12.58
CA PRO A 118 -13.06 10.24 -13.85
C PRO A 118 -13.45 11.26 -14.94
N ASP A 119 -14.72 11.67 -14.98
CA ASP A 119 -15.20 12.68 -15.93
C ASP A 119 -14.58 14.05 -15.64
N LEU A 120 -14.56 14.46 -14.37
CA LEU A 120 -13.90 15.70 -13.92
C LEU A 120 -12.39 15.68 -14.15
N THR A 121 -11.76 14.50 -14.10
CA THR A 121 -10.31 14.36 -14.33
C THR A 121 -9.98 14.64 -15.80
N SER A 122 -10.83 14.22 -16.74
CA SER A 122 -10.64 14.53 -18.17
C SER A 122 -10.79 16.04 -18.46
N GLU A 123 -11.74 16.71 -17.81
CA GLU A 123 -11.87 18.17 -17.92
C GLU A 123 -10.70 18.91 -17.25
N LEU A 124 -10.22 18.41 -16.11
CA LEU A 124 -9.06 18.95 -15.42
C LEU A 124 -7.78 18.81 -16.24
N GLU A 125 -7.61 17.71 -16.96
CA GLU A 125 -6.48 17.51 -17.89
C GLU A 125 -6.49 18.57 -19.01
N LYS A 126 -7.65 18.80 -19.63
CA LYS A 126 -7.81 19.85 -20.64
C LYS A 126 -7.50 21.23 -20.07
N LEU A 127 -8.00 21.53 -18.87
CA LEU A 127 -7.71 22.79 -18.18
C LEU A 127 -6.23 22.94 -17.86
N THR A 128 -5.57 21.85 -17.47
CA THR A 128 -4.13 21.83 -17.17
C THR A 128 -3.30 22.14 -18.42
N LEU A 129 -3.68 21.60 -19.58
CA LEU A 129 -3.02 21.92 -20.86
C LEU A 129 -3.18 23.41 -21.21
N VAL A 130 -4.38 23.96 -21.04
CA VAL A 130 -4.62 25.41 -21.26
C VAL A 130 -3.81 26.25 -20.29
N PHE A 131 -3.75 25.85 -19.01
CA PHE A 131 -2.98 26.54 -17.99
C PHE A 131 -1.47 26.55 -18.29
N LEU A 132 -0.94 25.44 -18.80
CA LEU A 132 0.47 25.36 -19.23
C LEU A 132 0.75 26.33 -20.38
N ASN A 133 -0.10 26.36 -21.41
CA ASN A 133 0.05 27.30 -22.52
C ASN A 133 0.00 28.76 -22.04
N PHE A 134 -0.95 29.08 -21.16
CA PHE A 134 -1.08 30.43 -20.60
C PHE A 134 0.14 30.82 -19.76
N LYS A 135 0.70 29.88 -19.00
CA LYS A 135 1.93 30.09 -18.23
C LYS A 135 3.10 30.37 -19.16
N ASP A 136 3.27 29.58 -20.21
CA ASP A 136 4.34 29.77 -21.18
C ASP A 136 4.23 31.14 -21.87
N GLU A 137 3.03 31.51 -22.33
CA GLU A 137 2.77 32.82 -22.93
C GLU A 137 3.08 33.97 -21.96
N THR A 138 2.65 33.86 -20.70
CA THR A 138 2.93 34.86 -19.66
C THR A 138 4.43 34.99 -19.42
N THR A 139 5.18 33.89 -19.40
CA THR A 139 6.63 33.94 -19.21
C THR A 139 7.35 34.58 -20.39
N ASN A 140 6.90 34.31 -21.63
CA ASN A 140 7.46 34.94 -22.81
C ASN A 140 7.20 36.46 -22.82
N GLN A 141 5.95 36.87 -22.58
CA GLN A 141 5.59 38.29 -22.47
C GLN A 141 6.37 38.99 -21.35
N THR A 142 6.54 38.34 -20.20
CA THR A 142 7.35 38.86 -19.09
C THR A 142 8.81 39.07 -19.52
N SER A 143 9.38 38.12 -20.27
CA SER A 143 10.74 38.24 -20.79
C SER A 143 10.88 39.40 -21.78
N GLU A 144 9.94 39.57 -22.69
CA GLU A 144 9.91 40.68 -23.65
C GLU A 144 9.82 42.03 -22.95
N VAL A 145 8.92 42.17 -21.96
CA VAL A 145 8.80 43.39 -21.15
C VAL A 145 10.08 43.67 -20.38
N GLN A 146 10.72 42.65 -19.79
CA GLN A 146 12.01 42.83 -19.12
C GLN A 146 13.11 43.27 -20.09
N ALA A 147 13.16 42.71 -21.30
CA ALA A 147 14.11 43.11 -22.33
C ALA A 147 13.88 44.57 -22.76
N LEU A 148 12.63 44.98 -22.93
CA LEU A 148 12.28 46.36 -23.24
C LEU A 148 12.66 47.32 -22.11
N LEU A 149 12.41 46.93 -20.85
CA LEU A 149 12.78 47.72 -19.68
C LEU A 149 14.31 47.90 -19.57
N ARG A 150 15.09 46.87 -19.91
CA ARG A 150 16.55 46.96 -19.99
C ARG A 150 16.99 47.97 -21.05
N LYS A 151 16.43 47.90 -22.26
CA LYS A 151 16.72 48.86 -23.33
C LYS A 151 16.35 50.29 -22.93
N TYR A 152 15.19 50.47 -22.28
CA TYR A 152 14.80 51.77 -21.76
C TYR A 152 15.80 52.29 -20.73
N ASN A 153 16.21 51.46 -19.77
CA ASN A 153 17.19 51.84 -18.76
C ASN A 153 18.54 52.22 -19.39
N GLU A 154 18.98 51.48 -20.40
CA GLU A 154 20.20 51.79 -21.16
C GLU A 154 20.10 53.15 -21.86
N ILE A 155 18.99 53.43 -22.55
CA ILE A 155 18.76 54.73 -23.20
C ILE A 155 18.76 55.86 -22.18
N VAL A 156 18.08 55.69 -21.03
CA VAL A 156 18.05 56.69 -19.97
C VAL A 156 19.44 56.95 -19.41
N ASN A 157 20.26 55.90 -19.21
CA ASN A 157 21.64 56.06 -18.75
C ASN A 157 22.51 56.79 -19.79
N LEU A 158 22.35 56.48 -21.08
CA LEU A 158 23.06 57.17 -22.17
C LEU A 158 22.66 58.64 -22.26
N ILE A 159 21.36 58.95 -22.16
CA ILE A 159 20.87 60.33 -22.14
C ILE A 159 21.45 61.06 -20.92
N SER A 160 21.41 60.45 -19.74
CA SER A 160 21.94 61.03 -18.50
C SER A 160 23.44 61.33 -18.63
N ALA A 161 24.23 60.38 -19.16
CA ALA A 161 25.64 60.58 -19.43
C ALA A 161 25.90 61.67 -20.48
N SER A 162 25.07 61.76 -21.52
CA SER A 162 25.19 62.80 -22.56
C SER A 162 24.88 64.19 -22.00
N LEU A 163 23.87 64.30 -21.13
CA LEU A 163 23.52 65.56 -20.47
C LEU A 163 24.64 66.02 -19.54
N VAL A 164 25.24 65.13 -18.75
CA VAL A 164 26.41 65.46 -17.92
C VAL A 164 27.58 65.95 -18.77
N LYS A 165 27.87 65.30 -19.90
CA LYS A 165 28.92 65.75 -20.82
C LYS A 165 28.61 67.11 -21.43
N TRP A 166 27.36 67.36 -21.81
CA TRP A 166 26.96 68.67 -22.32
C TRP A 166 27.06 69.74 -21.25
N ASP A 167 26.70 69.45 -20.01
CA ASP A 167 26.84 70.37 -18.87
C ASP A 167 28.31 70.71 -18.60
N GLU A 168 29.22 69.73 -18.66
CA GLU A 168 30.66 69.95 -18.57
C GLU A 168 31.18 70.86 -19.69
N VAL A 169 30.75 70.62 -20.93
CA VAL A 169 31.13 71.44 -22.08
C VAL A 169 30.61 72.88 -21.93
N VAL A 170 29.35 73.07 -21.51
CA VAL A 170 28.78 74.39 -21.26
C VAL A 170 29.53 75.11 -20.14
N THR A 171 29.79 74.43 -19.02
CA THR A 171 30.55 74.98 -17.89
C THR A 171 31.95 75.42 -18.31
N ASN A 172 32.65 74.63 -19.14
CA ASN A 172 33.97 75.00 -19.65
C ASN A 172 33.90 76.28 -20.50
N TYR A 173 32.91 76.42 -21.38
CA TYR A 173 32.71 77.64 -22.15
C TYR A 173 32.32 78.85 -21.28
N GLU A 174 31.55 78.65 -20.22
CA GLU A 174 31.23 79.70 -19.25
C GLU A 174 32.46 80.18 -18.47
N ILE A 175 33.36 79.26 -18.08
CA ILE A 175 34.65 79.60 -17.43
C ILE A 175 35.56 80.36 -18.40
N GLU A 176 35.63 79.94 -19.66
CA GLU A 176 36.41 80.64 -20.70
C GLU A 176 35.84 82.02 -21.02
N SER A 177 34.52 82.18 -20.92
CA SER A 177 33.81 83.44 -21.15
C SER A 177 33.69 84.31 -19.90
N ALA A 178 34.10 83.82 -18.72
CA ALA A 178 34.08 84.60 -17.49
C ALA A 178 35.13 85.73 -17.58
N PRO A 179 34.76 87.00 -17.34
CA PRO A 179 35.70 88.11 -17.45
C PRO A 179 36.80 87.98 -16.39
N LYS A 180 38.07 88.08 -16.81
CA LYS A 180 39.21 88.27 -15.90
C LYS A 180 38.86 89.40 -14.93
N LYS A 181 38.79 89.11 -13.63
CA LYS A 181 38.68 90.15 -12.58
C LYS A 181 39.73 91.21 -12.86
N ILE A 182 39.27 92.39 -13.22
CA ILE A 182 40.08 93.60 -13.20
C ILE A 182 40.41 93.82 -11.72
N ILE A 183 41.68 93.64 -11.40
CA ILE A 183 42.27 94.02 -10.12
C ILE A 183 42.37 95.53 -10.15
N ASP A 184 41.76 96.19 -9.16
CA ASP A 184 42.11 97.53 -8.71
C ASP A 184 42.47 97.42 -7.22
#